data_AF-X1GWS9-F1
#
_entry.id   AF-X1GWS9-F1
#
_cell.length_a   1.000
_cell.length_b   1.000
_cell.length_c   1.000
_cell.angle_alpha   90.00
_cell.angle_beta   90.00
_cell.angle_gamma   90.00
#
_symmetry.space_group_name_H-M   'P 1'
#
loop_
_entity.id
_entity.type
_entity.pdbx_description
1 polymer ?
#
loop_
_entity_poly.entity_id
_entity_poly.type
_entity_poly.pdbx_seq_one_letter_code
_entity_poly.pdbx_strand_id
1 'polypeptide(L)'
;MTFKGKTAIEGRIVEVRGGEKRISRAYTYGYMSLTVRVGIYMYSILVSASKINSYGFLPRVGHYIRAEGIRSPSQDGYHDFSMSHLSSLEHIEPRK
;
A
#
# COMPACT_ATOMS: atom_id res chain seq x y z
N MET A 1 -8.25 21.86 -0.70
CA MET A 1 -7.81 21.58 0.69
C MET A 1 -7.15 20.21 0.72
N THR A 2 -5.82 20.15 0.72
CA THR A 2 -5.06 18.89 0.65
C THR A 2 -4.88 18.35 2.07
N PHE A 3 -5.62 17.31 2.43
CA PHE A 3 -5.43 16.59 3.70
C PHE A 3 -4.01 15.98 3.72
N LYS A 4 -3.03 16.69 4.28
CA LYS A 4 -1.67 16.18 4.54
C LYS A 4 -1.60 15.48 5.91
N GLY A 5 -2.63 14.72 6.27
CA GLY A 5 -2.63 13.89 7.46
C GLY A 5 -2.20 12.46 7.10
N LYS A 6 -1.30 11.87 7.89
CA LYS A 6 -1.15 10.41 7.87
C LYS A 6 -2.49 9.77 8.28
N THR A 7 -2.84 8.66 7.67
CA THR A 7 -4.05 7.90 7.95
C THR A 7 -3.67 6.45 8.06
N ALA A 8 -4.20 5.78 9.08
CA ALA A 8 -4.13 4.34 9.22
C ALA A 8 -5.39 3.70 8.62
N ILE A 9 -5.22 2.61 7.88
CA ILE A 9 -6.30 1.75 7.40
C ILE A 9 -6.03 0.30 7.80
N GLU A 10 -7.10 -0.45 8.01
CA GLU A 10 -7.05 -1.89 8.22
C GLU A 10 -7.88 -2.56 7.13
N GLY A 11 -7.31 -3.57 6.46
CA GLY A 11 -7.99 -4.19 5.34
C GLY A 11 -7.32 -5.47 4.86
N ARG A 12 -7.99 -6.15 3.94
CA ARG A 12 -7.52 -7.41 3.36
C ARG A 12 -6.84 -7.15 2.02
N ILE A 13 -5.64 -7.69 1.83
CA ILE A 13 -4.97 -7.67 0.53
C ILE A 13 -5.75 -8.58 -0.42
N VAL A 14 -6.21 -8.03 -1.54
CA VAL A 14 -6.91 -8.77 -2.59
C VAL A 14 -6.05 -8.97 -3.83
N GLU A 15 -5.02 -8.14 -4.01
CA GLU A 15 -4.08 -8.24 -5.12
C GLU A 15 -2.70 -7.74 -4.71
N VAL A 16 -1.65 -8.35 -5.29
CA VAL A 16 -0.26 -7.94 -5.14
C VAL A 16 0.37 -7.88 -6.52
N ARG A 17 0.91 -6.71 -6.90
CA ARG A 17 1.66 -6.52 -8.14
C ARG A 17 3.06 -6.01 -7.84
N GLY A 18 4.07 -6.67 -8.39
CA GLY A 18 5.42 -6.13 -8.45
C GLY A 18 5.56 -5.16 -9.63
N GLY A 19 6.41 -4.15 -9.48
CA GLY A 19 6.73 -3.23 -10.55
C GLY A 19 8.07 -2.57 -10.35
N GLU A 20 8.62 -2.06 -11.45
CA GLU A 20 9.85 -1.30 -11.45
C GLU A 20 9.62 0.00 -12.21
N LYS A 21 10.08 1.11 -11.65
CA LYS A 21 10.04 2.42 -12.31
C LYS A 21 11.46 2.91 -12.52
N ARG A 22 11.84 3.09 -13.77
CA ARG A 22 13.11 3.73 -14.11
C ARG A 22 13.02 5.23 -13.80
N ILE A 23 13.85 5.69 -12.87
CA ILE A 23 13.90 7.11 -12.45
C ILE A 23 15.01 7.84 -13.20
N SER A 24 16.13 7.17 -13.47
CA SER A 24 17.23 7.72 -14.25
C SER A 24 17.96 6.63 -15.04
N ARG A 25 19.00 7.01 -15.79
CA ARG A 25 19.82 6.03 -16.54
C ARG A 25 20.44 4.97 -15.64
N ALA A 26 20.80 5.33 -14.40
CA ALA A 26 21.50 4.49 -13.43
C ALA A 26 20.65 4.08 -12.21
N TYR A 27 19.38 4.49 -12.13
CA TYR A 27 18.53 4.20 -10.98
C TYR A 27 17.14 3.70 -11.38
N THR A 28 16.83 2.48 -10.95
CA THR A 28 15.52 1.84 -11.04
C THR A 28 14.95 1.68 -9.64
N TYR A 29 13.74 2.20 -9.44
CA TYR A 29 12.99 2.08 -8.19
C TYR A 29 12.03 0.90 -8.28
N GLY A 30 12.33 -0.17 -7.56
CA GLY A 30 11.41 -1.29 -7.38
C GLY A 30 10.31 -0.95 -6.38
N TYR A 31 9.07 -1.37 -6.68
CA TYR A 31 7.94 -1.22 -5.78
C TYR A 31 7.03 -2.45 -5.83
N MET A 32 6.23 -2.59 -4.78
CA MET A 32 5.12 -3.52 -4.69
C MET A 32 3.84 -2.70 -4.49
N SER A 33 2.87 -2.88 -5.37
CA SER A 33 1.54 -2.31 -5.25
C SER A 33 0.61 -3.36 -4.66
N LEU A 34 -0.06 -3.00 -3.56
CA LEU A 34 -1.07 -3.83 -2.91
C LEU A 34 -2.44 -3.23 -3.18
N THR A 35 -3.37 -4.03 -3.68
CA THR A 35 -4.78 -3.67 -3.64
C THR A 35 -5.38 -4.19 -2.35
N VAL A 36 -5.94 -3.29 -1.55
CA VAL A 36 -6.42 -3.57 -0.19
C VAL A 36 -7.88 -3.17 -0.09
N ARG A 37 -8.73 -4.13 0.30
CA ARG A 37 -10.15 -3.89 0.53
C ARG A 37 -10.37 -3.45 1.99
N VAL A 38 -10.95 -2.26 2.15
CA VAL A 38 -11.29 -1.65 3.45
C VAL A 38 -12.80 -1.38 3.45
N GLY A 39 -13.57 -2.32 3.99
CA GLY A 39 -15.03 -2.29 3.91
C GLY A 39 -15.51 -2.34 2.45
N ILE A 40 -16.16 -1.26 2.00
CA ILE A 40 -16.63 -1.08 0.61
C ILE A 40 -15.59 -0.43 -0.31
N TYR A 41 -14.50 0.10 0.24
CA TYR A 41 -13.50 0.86 -0.52
C TYR A 41 -12.32 -0.02 -0.94
N MET A 42 -11.74 0.29 -2.09
CA MET A 42 -10.47 -0.25 -2.57
C MET A 42 -9.35 0.78 -2.48
N TYR A 43 -8.24 0.37 -1.87
CA TYR A 43 -7.03 1.15 -1.72
C TYR A 43 -5.91 0.57 -2.56
N SER A 44 -5.19 1.42 -3.29
CA SER A 44 -3.88 1.11 -3.85
C SER A 44 -2.81 1.55 -2.86
N ILE A 45 -2.01 0.62 -2.35
CA ILE A 45 -0.92 0.92 -1.43
C ILE A 45 0.41 0.69 -2.14
N LEU A 46 1.25 1.73 -2.21
CA LEU A 46 2.60 1.63 -2.76
C LEU A 46 3.62 1.36 -1.66
N VAL A 47 4.22 0.18 -1.72
CA VAL A 47 5.30 -0.26 -0.83
C VAL A 47 6.62 -0.18 -1.60
N SER A 48 7.59 0.54 -1.05
CA SER A 48 8.95 0.55 -1.62
C SER A 48 9.59 -0.83 -1.49
N ALA A 49 10.16 -1.37 -2.56
CA ALA A 49 10.86 -2.66 -2.50
C ALA A 49 12.01 -2.63 -1.49
N SER A 50 12.68 -1.48 -1.33
CA SER A 50 13.74 -1.29 -0.32
C SER A 50 13.24 -1.38 1.12
N LYS A 51 11.93 -1.20 1.36
CA LYS A 51 11.32 -1.26 2.71
C LYS A 51 10.57 -2.56 2.97
N ILE A 52 10.31 -3.39 1.96
CA ILE A 52 9.53 -4.64 2.13
C ILE A 52 10.08 -5.49 3.28
N ASN A 53 11.40 -5.74 3.30
CA ASN A 53 12.02 -6.56 4.33
C ASN A 53 12.00 -5.91 5.74
N SER A 54 11.88 -4.58 5.83
CA SER A 54 11.83 -3.86 7.11
C SER A 54 10.52 -4.05 7.87
N TYR A 55 9.44 -4.47 7.19
CA TYR A 55 8.13 -4.68 7.80
C TYR A 55 8.00 -6.06 8.48
N GLY A 56 9.01 -6.92 8.40
CA GLY A 56 9.03 -8.21 9.10
C GLY A 56 8.11 -9.29 8.51
N PHE A 57 7.41 -9.01 7.41
CA PHE A 57 6.64 -10.00 6.66
C PHE A 57 6.59 -9.64 5.17
N LEU A 58 6.30 -10.64 4.34
CA LEU A 58 6.04 -10.42 2.91
C LEU A 58 4.52 -10.32 2.68
N PRO A 59 4.00 -9.20 2.15
CA PRO A 59 2.58 -9.06 1.82
C PRO A 59 2.12 -10.11 0.81
N ARG A 60 0.98 -10.76 1.07
CA ARG A 60 0.38 -11.77 0.20
C ARG A 60 -1.13 -11.56 0.11
N VAL A 61 -1.74 -11.99 -0.99
CA VAL A 61 -3.20 -12.02 -1.15
C VAL A 61 -3.80 -12.81 0.00
N GLY A 62 -4.84 -12.26 0.61
CA GLY A 62 -5.55 -12.85 1.74
C GLY A 62 -5.11 -12.34 3.11
N HIS A 63 -3.90 -11.80 3.26
CA HIS A 63 -3.43 -11.22 4.53
C HIS A 63 -4.28 -10.02 4.93
N TYR A 64 -4.55 -9.91 6.23
CA TYR A 64 -5.09 -8.70 6.83
C TYR A 64 -3.93 -7.82 7.28
N ILE A 65 -3.97 -6.55 6.94
CA ILE A 65 -2.90 -5.62 7.25
C ILE A 65 -3.45 -4.35 7.88
N ARG A 66 -2.59 -3.73 8.70
CA ARG A 66 -2.72 -2.33 9.09
C ARG A 66 -1.64 -1.54 8.36
N ALA A 67 -2.02 -0.52 7.61
CA ALA A 67 -1.10 0.35 6.88
C ALA A 67 -1.32 1.80 7.29
N GLU A 68 -0.24 2.52 7.58
CA GLU A 68 -0.29 3.94 7.87
C GLU A 68 0.54 4.71 6.85
N GLY A 69 -0.05 5.72 6.22
CA GLY A 69 0.63 6.56 5.24
C GLY A 69 -0.20 7.77 4.84
N ILE A 70 0.26 8.47 3.80
CA ILE A 70 -0.45 9.61 3.24
C ILE A 70 -1.51 9.09 2.27
N ARG A 71 -2.78 9.38 2.58
CA ARG A 71 -3.93 9.06 1.72
C ARG A 71 -4.16 10.18 0.71
N SER A 72 -4.37 9.81 -0.55
CA SER A 72 -4.86 10.68 -1.61
C SER A 72 -6.01 9.99 -2.37
N PRO A 73 -6.90 10.74 -3.04
CA PRO A 73 -7.81 10.15 -4.02
C PRO A 73 -7.01 9.38 -5.09
N SER A 74 -7.57 8.27 -5.58
CA SER A 74 -6.98 7.59 -6.75
C SER A 74 -7.26 8.37 -8.04
N GLN A 75 -6.47 8.09 -9.08
CA GLN A 75 -6.63 8.68 -10.42
C GLN A 75 -6.76 7.61 -11.52
N ASP A 76 -6.81 6.32 -11.16
CA ASP A 76 -6.81 5.20 -12.12
C ASP A 76 -8.20 4.65 -12.44
N GLY A 77 -9.26 5.16 -11.79
CA GLY A 77 -10.64 4.71 -11.99
C GLY A 77 -10.94 3.31 -11.46
N TYR A 78 -9.96 2.62 -10.87
CA TYR A 78 -10.10 1.27 -10.32
C TYR A 78 -10.06 1.25 -8.79
N HIS A 79 -9.22 2.09 -8.18
CA HIS A 79 -9.19 2.27 -6.72
C HIS A 79 -9.94 3.53 -6.31
N ASP A 80 -10.49 3.57 -5.10
CA ASP A 80 -11.07 4.79 -4.53
C ASP A 80 -9.96 5.71 -4.02
N PHE A 81 -8.95 5.12 -3.37
CA PHE A 81 -7.87 5.85 -2.71
C PHE A 81 -6.51 5.24 -3.02
N SER A 82 -5.49 6.10 -2.99
CA SER A 82 -4.08 5.71 -2.99
C SER A 82 -3.44 6.02 -1.64
N MET A 83 -2.54 5.15 -1.19
CA MET A 83 -1.73 5.35 0.00
C MET A 83 -0.24 5.27 -0.35
N SER A 84 0.50 6.31 0.03
CA SER A 84 1.93 6.45 -0.22
C SER A 84 2.67 6.87 1.05
N HIS A 85 4.01 6.92 1.00
CA HIS A 85 4.85 7.35 2.13
C HIS A 85 4.52 6.59 3.42
N LEU A 86 4.44 5.26 3.31
CA LEU A 86 4.11 4.41 4.45
C LEU A 86 5.08 4.65 5.62
N SER A 87 4.52 4.94 6.79
CA SER A 87 5.23 4.95 8.07
C SER A 87 5.20 3.60 8.75
N SER A 88 4.13 2.83 8.57
CA SER A 88 4.01 1.46 9.08
C SER A 88 3.22 0.58 8.11
N LEU A 89 3.54 -0.72 8.15
CA LEU A 89 2.81 -1.77 7.48
C LEU A 89 2.96 -3.02 8.34
N GLU A 90 1.86 -3.51 8.88
CA GLU A 90 1.81 -4.60 9.85
C GLU A 90 0.85 -5.67 9.36
N HIS A 91 1.21 -6.95 9.54
CA HIS A 91 0.27 -8.05 9.42
C HIS A 91 -0.54 -8.15 10.70
N ILE A 92 -1.86 -8.20 10.58
CA ILE A 92 -2.80 -8.29 11.70
C ILE A 92 -3.72 -9.49 11.51
N GLU A 93 -4.35 -9.95 12.59
CA GLU A 93 -5.44 -10.91 12.49
C GLU A 93 -6.73 -10.23 12.05
N PRO A 94 -7.60 -10.92 11.29
CA PRO A 94 -8.94 -10.42 11.01
C PRO A 94 -9.71 -10.26 12.32
N ARG A 95 -10.30 -9.07 12.52
CA ARG A 95 -11.25 -8.87 13.63
C ARG A 95 -12.46 -9.78 13.39
N LYS A 96 -12.76 -10.64 14.37
CA LYS A 96 -13.92 -11.53 14.38
C LYS A 96 -15.23 -10.75 14.47
#